data_AF-A0A0Q0HJ85-F1
#
_entry.id   AF-A0A0Q0HJ85-F1
#
_cell.length_a   1.000
_cell.length_b   1.000
_cell.length_c   1.000
_cell.angle_alpha   90.00
_cell.angle_beta   90.00
_cell.angle_gamma   90.00
#
_symmetry.space_group_name_H-M   'P 1'
#
loop_
_entity.id
_entity.type
_entity.pdbx_description
1 polymer ?
#
loop_
_entity_poly.entity_id
_entity_poly.type
_entity_poly.pdbx_seq_one_letter_code
_entity_poly.pdbx_strand_id
1 'polypeptide(L)'
;MADHNSLISVKLNEQVNCLDSLHALLNEELSIIASRRGEGLKELAQQKMSFLTKLTQLDKELNKLFAANHENAPEVTERVAQVKAQLAQCQKQNKVNSHAARQAHLSVKQLKDILIGAPTSMTYDQGGSVVNTDSKLVRNLKA
;
A
#
# COMPACT_ATOMS: atom_id res chain seq x y z
N MET A 1 19.11 -0.22 36.20
CA MET A 1 17.68 -0.21 35.83
C MET A 1 17.28 1.03 35.04
N ALA A 2 17.84 2.23 35.31
CA ALA A 2 17.56 3.44 34.51
C ALA A 2 18.00 3.35 33.03
N ASP A 3 19.07 2.60 32.74
CA ASP A 3 19.65 2.55 31.39
C ASP A 3 18.77 1.84 30.36
N HIS A 4 18.01 0.82 30.77
CA HIS A 4 17.13 0.07 29.85
C HIS A 4 15.92 0.91 29.41
N ASN A 5 15.27 1.61 30.34
CA ASN A 5 14.14 2.49 30.01
C ASN A 5 14.58 3.66 29.11
N SER A 6 15.78 4.20 29.32
CA SER A 6 16.37 5.23 28.45
C SER A 6 16.60 4.68 27.03
N LEU A 7 17.22 3.50 26.91
CA LEU A 7 17.48 2.87 25.62
C LEU A 7 16.18 2.51 24.87
N ILE A 8 15.18 1.98 25.58
CA ILE A 8 13.84 1.71 25.03
C ILE A 8 13.22 3.00 24.49
N SER A 9 13.30 4.09 25.26
CA SER A 9 12.75 5.39 24.85
C SER A 9 13.40 5.93 23.58
N VAL A 10 14.73 5.81 23.46
CA VAL A 10 15.48 6.17 22.24
C VAL A 10 15.00 5.34 21.05
N LYS A 11 14.88 4.02 21.22
CA LYS A 11 14.45 3.11 20.15
C LYS A 11 13.00 3.33 19.72
N LEU A 12 12.11 3.62 20.66
CA LEU A 12 10.74 4.02 20.34
C LEU A 12 10.71 5.36 19.59
N ASN A 13 11.60 6.30 19.90
CA ASN A 13 11.71 7.54 19.13
C ASN A 13 12.20 7.32 17.70
N GLU A 14 13.13 6.38 17.49
CA GLU A 14 13.51 5.96 16.15
C GLU A 14 12.34 5.34 15.38
N GLN A 15 11.46 4.57 16.05
CA GLN A 15 10.25 4.04 15.43
C GLN A 15 9.25 5.13 15.05
N VAL A 16 9.01 6.10 15.93
CA VAL A 16 8.14 7.26 15.65
C VAL A 16 8.61 7.97 14.37
N ASN A 17 9.89 8.33 14.29
CA ASN A 17 10.45 9.00 13.11
C ASN A 17 10.33 8.14 11.83
N CYS A 18 10.51 6.82 11.97
CA CYS A 18 10.34 5.87 10.87
C CYS A 18 8.89 5.85 10.35
N LEU A 19 7.92 5.84 11.27
CA LEU A 19 6.49 5.85 10.96
C LEU A 19 6.06 7.18 10.34
N ASP A 20 6.55 8.32 10.82
CA ASP A 20 6.25 9.63 10.23
C ASP A 20 6.77 9.72 8.80
N SER A 21 7.99 9.24 8.56
CA SER A 21 8.58 9.18 7.21
C SER A 21 7.77 8.24 6.31
N LEU A 22 7.37 7.07 6.82
CA LEU A 22 6.53 6.12 6.08
C LEU A 22 5.16 6.72 5.76
N HIS A 23 4.56 7.46 6.69
CA HIS A 23 3.29 8.13 6.48
C HIS A 23 3.40 9.22 5.40
N ALA A 24 4.48 10.01 5.40
CA ALA A 24 4.75 10.98 4.34
C ALA A 24 4.84 10.31 2.96
N LEU A 25 5.58 9.19 2.84
CA LEU A 25 5.66 8.41 1.61
C LEU A 25 4.30 7.85 1.17
N LEU A 26 3.46 7.41 2.11
CA LEU A 26 2.12 6.94 1.77
C LEU A 26 1.23 8.08 1.24
N ASN A 27 1.39 9.32 1.72
CA ASN A 27 0.65 10.45 1.15
C ASN A 27 1.15 10.83 -0.25
N GLU A 28 2.46 10.78 -0.46
CA GLU A 28 3.07 10.98 -1.78
C GLU A 28 2.60 9.91 -2.78
N GLU A 29 2.57 8.64 -2.36
CA GLU A 29 2.06 7.53 -3.17
C GLU A 29 0.62 7.78 -3.63
N LEU A 30 -0.25 8.25 -2.72
CA LEU A 30 -1.62 8.59 -3.06
C LEU A 30 -1.69 9.70 -4.12
N SER A 31 -0.87 10.74 -3.97
CA SER A 31 -0.80 11.86 -4.92
C SER A 31 -0.36 11.38 -6.31
N ILE A 32 0.67 10.53 -6.37
CA ILE A 32 1.16 9.96 -7.62
C ILE A 32 0.09 9.08 -8.28
N ILE A 33 -0.55 8.18 -7.53
CA ILE A 33 -1.66 7.33 -8.01
C ILE A 33 -2.81 8.19 -8.53
N ALA A 34 -3.22 9.21 -7.78
CA ALA A 34 -4.32 10.10 -8.15
C ALA A 34 -4.00 10.91 -9.42
N SER A 35 -2.74 11.31 -9.61
CA SER A 35 -2.28 11.99 -10.82
C SER A 35 -2.23 11.08 -12.06
N ARG A 36 -2.48 9.77 -11.90
CA ARG A 36 -2.37 8.73 -12.93
C ARG A 36 -1.00 8.66 -13.60
N ARG A 37 0.04 9.15 -12.91
CA ARG A 37 1.43 9.03 -13.34
C ARG A 37 2.03 7.81 -12.66
N GLY A 38 2.59 6.89 -13.44
CA GLY A 38 3.29 5.72 -12.89
C GLY A 38 4.75 6.01 -12.52
N GLU A 39 5.26 7.16 -12.94
CA GLU A 39 6.62 7.62 -12.69
C GLU A 39 6.82 7.89 -11.19
N GLY A 40 7.94 7.42 -10.62
CA GLY A 40 8.23 7.54 -9.19
C GLY A 40 7.61 6.47 -8.30
N LEU A 41 6.62 5.68 -8.77
CA LEU A 41 6.01 4.62 -7.93
C LEU A 41 7.00 3.50 -7.59
N LYS A 42 7.94 3.20 -8.49
CA LYS A 42 8.95 2.15 -8.26
C LYS A 42 9.94 2.57 -7.19
N GLU A 43 10.44 3.80 -7.28
CA GLU A 43 11.34 4.40 -6.30
C GLU A 43 10.66 4.49 -4.94
N LEU A 44 9.41 4.94 -4.90
CA LEU A 44 8.61 5.02 -3.68
C LEU A 44 8.40 3.64 -3.04
N ALA A 45 8.12 2.60 -3.85
CA ALA A 45 8.00 1.24 -3.35
C ALA A 45 9.30 0.72 -2.72
N GLN A 46 10.45 1.03 -3.32
CA GLN A 46 11.76 0.68 -2.75
C GLN A 46 12.00 1.41 -1.42
N GLN A 47 11.68 2.70 -1.34
CA GLN A 47 11.80 3.47 -0.09
C GLN A 47 10.89 2.90 1.01
N LYS A 48 9.62 2.60 0.70
CA LYS A 48 8.69 1.93 1.63
C LYS A 48 9.28 0.62 2.16
N MET A 49 9.88 -0.20 1.29
CA MET A 49 10.50 -1.46 1.71
C MET A 49 11.66 -1.25 2.68
N SER A 50 12.49 -0.22 2.45
CA SER A 50 13.59 0.14 3.37
C SER A 50 13.06 0.52 4.75
N PHE A 51 12.03 1.38 4.82
CA PHE A 51 11.41 1.77 6.09
C PHE A 51 10.73 0.60 6.81
N LEU A 52 10.03 -0.28 6.10
CA LEU A 52 9.42 -1.48 6.70
C LEU A 52 10.48 -2.45 7.26
N THR A 53 11.60 -2.61 6.55
CA THR A 53 12.72 -3.42 7.02
C THR A 53 13.32 -2.84 8.29
N LYS A 54 13.55 -1.52 8.32
CA LYS A 54 14.03 -0.80 9.49
C LYS A 54 13.06 -0.93 10.68
N LEU A 55 11.76 -0.76 10.44
CA LEU A 55 10.73 -0.90 11.47
C LEU A 55 10.73 -2.31 12.07
N THR A 56 10.80 -3.33 11.22
CA THR A 56 10.87 -4.75 11.64
C THR A 56 12.11 -5.03 12.49
N GLN A 57 13.25 -4.41 12.15
CA GLN A 57 14.46 -4.55 12.95
C GLN A 57 14.32 -3.87 14.31
N LEU A 58 13.79 -2.64 14.35
CA LEU A 58 13.53 -1.91 15.59
C LEU A 58 12.55 -2.67 16.50
N ASP A 59 11.50 -3.26 15.95
CA ASP A 59 10.55 -4.09 16.71
C ASP A 59 11.24 -5.30 17.36
N LYS A 60 12.16 -5.97 16.63
CA LYS A 60 12.93 -7.09 17.18
C LYS A 60 13.88 -6.66 18.29
N GLU A 61 14.53 -5.50 18.14
CA GLU A 61 15.41 -4.93 19.16
C GLU A 61 14.61 -4.55 20.40
N LEU A 62 13.48 -3.85 20.23
CA LEU A 62 12.59 -3.46 21.32
C LEU A 62 12.02 -4.67 22.06
N ASN A 63 11.59 -5.73 21.36
CA ASN A 63 11.11 -6.94 22.01
C ASN A 63 12.16 -7.57 22.94
N LYS A 64 13.44 -7.56 22.55
CA LYS A 64 14.53 -8.04 23.41
C LYS A 64 14.73 -7.14 24.62
N LEU A 65 14.69 -5.82 24.42
CA LEU A 65 14.86 -4.84 25.50
C LEU A 65 13.70 -4.90 26.51
N PHE A 66 12.46 -5.03 26.03
CA PHE A 66 11.28 -5.21 26.88
C PHE A 66 11.33 -6.52 27.67
N ALA A 67 11.78 -7.62 27.07
CA ALA A 67 11.93 -8.90 27.77
C ALA A 67 13.02 -8.86 28.86
N ALA A 68 14.06 -8.05 28.67
CA ALA A 68 15.13 -7.84 29.65
C ALA A 68 14.79 -6.77 30.71
N ASN A 69 13.68 -6.04 30.55
CA ASN A 69 13.27 -4.97 31.46
C ASN A 69 12.22 -5.48 32.45
N HIS A 70 12.45 -5.27 33.74
CA HIS A 70 11.54 -5.74 34.80
C HIS A 70 10.33 -4.83 34.99
N GLU A 71 10.50 -3.52 34.77
CA GLU A 71 9.43 -2.53 34.92
C GLU A 71 9.60 -1.38 33.93
N ASN A 72 8.53 -1.08 33.19
CA ASN A 72 8.52 -0.01 32.21
C ASN A 72 8.10 1.31 32.87
N ALA A 73 8.88 2.36 32.63
CA ALA A 73 8.50 3.70 33.08
C ALA A 73 7.15 4.14 32.44
N PRO A 74 6.37 5.02 33.09
CA PRO A 74 5.13 5.55 32.53
C PRO A 74 5.32 6.17 31.14
N GLU A 75 6.42 6.90 30.95
CA GLU A 75 6.81 7.54 29.68
C GLU A 75 7.01 6.53 28.54
N VAL A 76 7.57 5.36 28.85
CA VAL A 76 7.75 4.27 27.88
C VAL A 76 6.39 3.74 27.44
N THR A 77 5.48 3.56 28.39
CA THR A 77 4.11 3.09 28.12
C THR A 77 3.34 4.07 27.23
N GLU A 78 3.43 5.36 27.53
CA GLU A 78 2.81 6.43 26.72
C GLU A 78 3.37 6.44 25.29
N ARG A 79 4.69 6.34 25.15
CA ARG A 79 5.34 6.32 23.84
C ARG A 79 5.00 5.06 23.03
N VAL A 80 4.82 3.90 23.66
CA VAL A 80 4.29 2.70 23.00
C VAL A 80 2.87 2.93 22.47
N ALA A 81 2.02 3.63 23.23
CA ALA A 81 0.68 3.97 22.78
C ALA A 81 0.71 4.90 21.55
N GLN A 82 1.60 5.90 21.56
CA GLN A 82 1.84 6.80 20.42
C GLN A 82 2.26 6.02 19.16
N VAL A 83 3.25 5.14 19.27
CA VAL A 83 3.74 4.31 18.15
C VAL A 83 2.60 3.45 17.57
N LYS A 84 1.78 2.84 18.44
CA LYS A 84 0.61 2.05 17.99
C LYS A 84 -0.42 2.90 17.24
N ALA A 85 -0.68 4.12 17.70
CA ALA A 85 -1.59 5.03 17.03
C ALA A 85 -1.07 5.45 15.64
N GLN A 86 0.21 5.81 15.53
CA GLN A 86 0.84 6.14 14.24
C GLN A 86 0.89 4.95 13.28
N LEU A 87 1.13 3.74 13.80
CA LEU A 87 1.08 2.53 12.99
C LEU A 87 -0.33 2.29 12.43
N ALA A 88 -1.36 2.46 13.24
CA ALA A 88 -2.76 2.36 12.80
C ALA A 88 -3.08 3.39 11.71
N GLN A 89 -2.55 4.61 11.83
CA GLN A 89 -2.69 5.65 10.81
C GLN A 89 -2.00 5.25 9.50
N CYS A 90 -0.77 4.76 9.54
CA CYS A 90 -0.05 4.25 8.36
C CYS A 90 -0.81 3.11 7.69
N GLN A 91 -1.36 2.17 8.47
CA GLN A 91 -2.17 1.07 7.95
C GLN A 91 -3.45 1.55 7.27
N LYS A 92 -4.13 2.54 7.87
CA LYS A 92 -5.31 3.17 7.27
C LYS A 92 -4.96 3.82 5.93
N GLN A 93 -3.90 4.62 5.89
CA GLN A 93 -3.47 5.29 4.65
C GLN A 93 -3.08 4.29 3.56
N ASN A 94 -2.35 3.22 3.91
CA ASN A 94 -1.99 2.17 2.96
C ASN A 94 -3.23 1.47 2.35
N LYS A 95 -4.29 1.27 3.14
CA LYS A 95 -5.58 0.76 2.61
C LYS A 95 -6.21 1.72 1.61
N VAL A 96 -6.17 3.03 1.89
CA VAL A 96 -6.64 4.06 0.94
C VAL A 96 -5.85 3.99 -0.37
N ASN A 97 -4.52 3.93 -0.28
CA ASN A 97 -3.65 3.86 -1.46
C ASN A 97 -3.92 2.60 -2.28
N SER A 98 -4.10 1.45 -1.62
CA SER A 98 -4.42 0.18 -2.28
C SER A 98 -5.76 0.26 -3.04
N HIS A 99 -6.76 0.93 -2.47
CA HIS A 99 -8.04 1.14 -3.12
C HIS A 99 -7.90 2.08 -4.33
N ALA A 100 -7.20 3.21 -4.16
CA ALA A 100 -6.94 4.17 -5.24
C ALA A 100 -6.18 3.53 -6.41
N ALA A 101 -5.14 2.73 -6.12
CA ALA A 101 -4.38 2.00 -7.12
C ALA A 101 -5.26 1.03 -7.92
N ARG A 102 -6.13 0.28 -7.24
CA ARG A 102 -7.07 -0.64 -7.89
C ARG A 102 -8.05 0.12 -8.78
N GLN A 103 -8.58 1.24 -8.31
CA GLN A 103 -9.51 2.06 -9.09
C GLN A 103 -8.84 2.65 -10.34
N ALA A 104 -7.60 3.15 -10.21
CA ALA A 104 -6.80 3.63 -11.33
C ALA A 104 -6.58 2.52 -12.37
N HIS A 105 -6.22 1.31 -11.92
CA HIS A 105 -6.02 0.16 -12.80
C HIS A 105 -7.29 -0.23 -13.57
N LEU A 106 -8.45 -0.30 -12.89
CA LEU A 106 -9.73 -0.61 -13.54
C LEU A 106 -10.09 0.44 -14.61
N SER A 107 -9.87 1.73 -14.30
CA SER A 107 -10.14 2.81 -15.24
C SER A 107 -9.27 2.73 -16.49
N VAL A 108 -7.97 2.43 -16.32
CA VAL A 108 -7.04 2.24 -17.45
C VAL A 108 -7.45 1.03 -18.29
N LYS A 109 -7.85 -0.06 -17.65
CA LYS A 109 -8.36 -1.25 -18.35
C LYS A 109 -9.59 -0.92 -19.19
N GLN A 110 -10.58 -0.24 -18.62
CA GLN A 110 -11.78 0.19 -19.34
C GLN A 110 -11.45 1.10 -20.53
N LEU A 111 -10.55 2.08 -20.34
CA LEU A 111 -10.09 2.95 -21.42
C LEU A 111 -9.41 2.15 -22.53
N LYS A 112 -8.58 1.16 -22.18
CA LYS A 112 -7.94 0.27 -23.15
C LYS A 112 -8.98 -0.53 -23.94
N ASP A 113 -9.98 -1.08 -23.25
CA ASP A 113 -11.06 -1.85 -23.88
C ASP A 113 -11.91 -0.97 -24.82
N ILE A 114 -12.08 0.33 -24.52
CA ILE A 114 -12.74 1.31 -25.41
C ILE A 114 -11.84 1.65 -26.62
N LEU A 115 -10.57 1.99 -26.40
CA LEU A 115 -9.68 2.51 -27.43
C LEU A 115 -9.20 1.45 -28.43
N ILE A 116 -8.88 0.25 -27.94
CA ILE A 116 -8.43 -0.87 -28.79
C ILE A 116 -9.63 -1.62 -29.34
N GLY A 117 -10.83 -1.39 -28.77
CA GLY A 117 -11.98 -2.25 -28.91
C GLY A 117 -11.77 -3.55 -28.12
N ALA A 118 -12.83 -4.07 -27.49
CA ALA A 118 -12.86 -5.48 -27.17
C ALA A 118 -12.56 -6.25 -28.47
N PRO A 119 -11.80 -7.37 -28.44
CA PRO A 119 -11.54 -8.18 -29.63
C PRO A 119 -12.84 -8.83 -30.11
N THR A 120 -13.69 -8.04 -30.72
CA THR A 120 -14.87 -8.42 -31.49
C THR A 120 -14.73 -7.68 -32.80
N SER A 121 -13.75 -8.11 -33.59
CA SER A 121 -13.67 -7.76 -35.01
C SER A 121 -14.87 -8.43 -35.70
N MET A 122 -16.05 -7.79 -35.65
CA MET A 122 -17.03 -7.97 -36.71
C MET A 122 -16.54 -7.13 -37.89
N THR A 123 -15.60 -7.67 -38.64
CA THR A 123 -15.28 -7.17 -39.99
C THR A 123 -16.19 -7.91 -40.94
N TYR A 124 -17.14 -7.20 -41.54
CA TYR A 124 -17.87 -7.68 -42.70
C TYR A 124 -16.85 -7.96 -43.82
N ASP A 125 -16.91 -9.14 -44.43
CA ASP A 125 -16.24 -9.35 -45.70
C ASP A 125 -16.93 -8.54 -46.82
N GLN A 126 -16.31 -8.45 -47.99
CA GLN A 126 -16.90 -7.73 -49.13
C GLN A 126 -18.21 -8.35 -49.67
N GLY A 127 -18.63 -9.51 -49.14
CA GLY A 127 -19.90 -10.19 -49.43
C GLY A 127 -20.97 -9.98 -48.36
N GLY A 128 -20.72 -9.19 -47.32
CA GLY A 128 -21.70 -8.93 -46.25
C GLY A 128 -21.91 -10.08 -45.27
N SER A 129 -21.03 -11.10 -45.25
CA SER A 129 -21.13 -12.20 -44.29
C SER A 129 -20.38 -11.89 -42.99
N VAL A 130 -21.03 -12.19 -41.87
CA VAL A 130 -20.48 -12.00 -40.51
C VAL A 130 -19.55 -13.15 -40.18
N VAL A 131 -18.23 -12.91 -40.17
CA VAL A 131 -17.27 -13.88 -39.64
C VAL A 131 -17.24 -13.73 -38.12
N ASN A 132 -18.11 -14.45 -37.43
CA ASN A 132 -18.12 -14.50 -35.97
C ASN A 132 -17.00 -15.45 -35.51
N THR A 133 -15.90 -14.91 -34.98
CA THR A 133 -14.97 -15.71 -34.20
C THR A 133 -15.60 -15.99 -32.83
N ASP A 134 -16.25 -17.16 -32.76
CA ASP A 134 -16.95 -17.70 -31.60
C ASP A 134 -16.26 -17.40 -30.27
N SER A 135 -16.89 -16.56 -29.45
CA SER A 135 -16.69 -16.57 -28.00
C SER A 135 -18.04 -16.74 -27.30
N LYS A 136 -18.36 -18.00 -27.05
CA LYS A 136 -19.54 -18.49 -26.30
C LYS A 136 -19.60 -17.93 -24.87
N LEU A 137 -20.08 -16.70 -24.68
CA LEU A 137 -20.26 -16.15 -23.33
C LEU A 137 -21.63 -15.57 -22.99
N VAL A 138 -22.67 -15.77 -23.82
CA VAL A 138 -24.04 -15.40 -23.42
C VAL A 138 -25.06 -16.47 -23.80
N ARG A 139 -25.03 -17.59 -23.06
CA ARG A 139 -26.23 -18.33 -22.68
C ARG A 139 -26.20 -18.27 -21.15
N ASN A 140 -26.91 -17.40 -20.46
CA ASN A 140 -28.34 -17.50 -20.22
C ASN A 140 -28.81 -16.19 -19.58
N LEU A 141 -29.67 -15.44 -20.28
CA LEU A 141 -30.60 -14.49 -19.67
C LEU A 141 -31.91 -14.66 -20.45
N LYS A 142 -32.78 -15.52 -19.96
CA LYS A 142 -34.17 -15.61 -20.40
C LYS A 142 -35.05 -15.70 -19.15
N ALA A 143 -35.95 -14.71 -19.07
CA ALA A 143 -37.18 -14.59 -18.28
C ALA A 143 -37.07 -14.71 -16.75
#